data_AF-A0A2V7XZC4-F1
#
_entry.id   AF-A0A2V7XZC4-F1
#
_cell.length_a   1.000
_cell.length_b   1.000
_cell.length_c   1.000
_cell.angle_alpha   90.00
_cell.angle_beta   90.00
_cell.angle_gamma   90.00
#
_symmetry.space_group_name_H-M   'P 1'
#
loop_
_entity.id
_entity.type
_entity.pdbx_description
1 polymer ?
#
loop_
_entity_poly.entity_id
_entity_poly.type
_entity_poly.pdbx_seq_one_letter_code
_entity_poly.pdbx_strand_id
1 'polypeptide(L)' 'MKQHELQTRERELVEQLFKLRFQRATGRIESPAKMRQVRREIARIKTLLNEKSRA' A
#
# COMPACT_ATOMS: atom_id res chain seq x y z
N MET A 1 13.66 -10.48 -2.23
CA MET A 1 12.19 -10.62 -2.20
C MET A 1 11.73 -11.37 -3.43
N LYS A 2 11.05 -12.50 -3.25
CA LYS A 2 10.41 -13.23 -4.35
C LYS A 2 9.20 -12.45 -4.86
N GLN A 3 8.83 -12.62 -6.13
CA GLN A 3 7.72 -11.88 -6.75
C GLN A 3 6.39 -12.07 -6.00
N HIS A 4 6.19 -13.27 -5.45
CA HIS A 4 5.05 -13.59 -4.58
C HIS A 4 5.03 -12.75 -3.28
N GLU A 5 6.18 -12.51 -2.64
CA GLU A 5 6.25 -11.71 -1.41
C GLU A 5 5.87 -10.25 -1.67
N LEU A 6 6.27 -9.70 -2.82
CA LEU A 6 5.89 -8.33 -3.22
C LEU A 6 4.37 -8.21 -3.43
N GLN A 7 3.74 -9.22 -4.03
CA GLN A 7 2.29 -9.25 -4.21
C GLN A 7 1.54 -9.41 -2.88
N THR A 8 2.03 -10.25 -1.97
CA THR A 8 1.45 -10.36 -0.61
C THR A 8 1.53 -9.02 0.12
N ARG A 9 2.71 -8.39 0.10
CA ARG A 9 2.94 -7.08 0.73
C ARG A 9 2.05 -5.98 0.13
N GLU A 10 1.83 -6.00 -1.19
CA GLU A 10 0.90 -5.08 -1.86
C GLU A 10 -0.52 -5.23 -1.30
N ARG A 11 -1.02 -6.47 -1.22
CA ARG A 11 -2.38 -6.77 -0.73
C ARG A 11 -2.56 -6.29 0.71
N GLU A 12 -1.59 -6.57 1.58
CA GLU A 12 -1.60 -6.09 2.97
C GLU A 12 -1.70 -4.57 3.07
N LEU A 13 -0.90 -3.85 2.27
CA LEU A 13 -0.91 -2.38 2.26
C LEU A 13 -2.21 -1.80 1.68
N VAL A 14 -2.80 -2.45 0.69
CA VAL A 14 -4.11 -2.06 0.15
C VAL A 14 -5.20 -2.22 1.21
N GLU A 15 -5.19 -3.32 1.97
CA GLU A 15 -6.14 -3.54 3.06
C GLU A 15 -5.95 -2.50 4.19
N GLN A 16 -4.70 -2.17 4.54
CA GLN A 16 -4.40 -1.09 5.48
C GLN A 16 -4.91 0.26 4.97
N LEU A 17 -4.73 0.56 3.68
CA LEU A 17 -5.24 1.79 3.09
C LEU A 17 -6.77 1.85 3.14
N PHE A 18 -7.46 0.72 2.95
CA PHE A 18 -8.91 0.61 3.08
C PHE A 18 -9.35 0.92 4.52
N LYS A 19 -8.71 0.32 5.53
CA LYS A 19 -8.96 0.61 6.95
C LYS A 19 -8.75 2.09 7.28
N LEU A 20 -7.66 2.69 6.80
CA LEU A 20 -7.38 4.12 6.99
C LEU A 20 -8.40 5.03 6.28
N ARG A 21 -8.90 4.64 5.11
CA ARG A 21 -9.97 5.36 4.41
C ARG A 21 -11.30 5.27 5.16
N PHE A 22 -11.61 4.10 5.70
CA PHE A 22 -12.81 3.87 6.51
C PHE A 22 -12.77 4.71 7.79
N GLN A 23 -11.65 4.70 8.52
CA GLN A 23 -11.42 5.54 9.69
C GLN A 23 -11.55 7.04 9.37
N ARG A 24 -11.08 7.46 8.20
CA ARG A 24 -11.26 8.83 7.72
C ARG A 24 -12.73 9.16 7.44
N ALA A 25 -13.48 8.25 6.85
CA ALA A 25 -14.90 8.46 6.56
C ALA A 25 -15.73 8.52 7.85
N THR A 26 -15.36 7.77 8.90
CA THR A 26 -16.01 7.79 10.21
C THR A 26 -15.58 8.96 11.11
N GLY A 27 -14.77 9.89 10.59
CA GLY A 27 -14.35 11.09 11.31
C GLY A 27 -13.25 10.89 12.35
N ARG A 28 -12.72 9.67 12.51
CA ARG A 28 -11.60 9.35 13.40
C ARG A 28 -10.30 9.28 12.61
N ILE A 29 -9.77 10.43 12.20
CA ILE A 29 -8.47 10.50 11.55
C ILE A 29 -7.37 10.63 12.60
N GLU A 30 -6.73 9.53 12.97
CA GLU A 30 -5.58 9.57 13.88
C GLU A 30 -4.29 10.04 13.19
N SER A 31 -4.12 9.82 11.88
CA SER A 31 -2.84 10.11 11.19
C SER A 31 -2.94 10.26 9.65
N PRO A 32 -3.15 11.49 9.13
CA PRO A 32 -3.13 11.76 7.68
C PRO A 32 -1.80 11.39 7.01
N ALA A 33 -0.68 11.52 7.75
CA ALA A 33 0.66 11.19 7.27
C ALA A 33 0.82 9.70 6.94
N LYS A 34 0.24 8.82 7.76
CA LYS A 34 0.30 7.36 7.58
C LYS A 34 -0.40 6.93 6.29
N MET A 35 -1.52 7.57 5.96
CA MET A 35 -2.21 7.32 4.69
C MET A 35 -1.35 7.72 3.47
N ARG A 36 -0.57 8.80 3.56
CA ARG A 36 0.35 9.22 2.49
C ARG A 36 1.55 8.28 2.36
N GLN A 37 2.05 7.75 3.48
CA GLN A 37 3.11 6.74 3.50
C GLN A 37 2.66 5.43 2.84
N VAL A 38 1.52 4.88 3.26
CA VAL A 38 0.97 3.63 2.69
C VAL A 38 0.77 3.74 1.18
N ARG A 39 0.24 4.87 0.69
CA ARG A 39 0.10 5.10 -0.77
C ARG A 39 1.44 5.07 -1.51
N ARG A 40 2.50 5.64 -0.92
CA ARG A 40 3.84 5.64 -1.52
C ARG A 40 4.48 4.25 -1.52
N GLU A 41 4.27 3.47 -0.46
CA GLU A 41 4.77 2.09 -0.39
C GLU A 41 4.11 1.20 -1.45
N ILE A 42 2.79 1.30 -1.63
CA ILE A 42 2.08 0.59 -2.72
C ILE A 42 2.66 0.97 -4.08
N ALA A 43 2.90 2.26 -4.34
CA ALA A 43 3.47 2.73 -5.61
C ALA A 43 4.88 2.17 -5.86
N ARG A 44 5.73 2.10 -4.82
CA ARG A 44 7.07 1.50 -4.92
C ARG A 44 7.00 0.01 -5.25
N ILE A 45 6.14 -0.73 -4.58
CA ILE A 45 5.98 -2.17 -4.83
C ILE A 45 5.50 -2.42 -6.27
N LYS A 46 4.51 -1.65 -6.74
CA LYS A 46 4.04 -1.74 -8.14
C LYS A 46 5.15 -1.43 -9.14
N THR A 47 6.01 -0.46 -8.84
CA THR A 47 7.16 -0.12 -9.68
C THR A 47 8.13 -1.29 -9.77
N LEU A 48 8.51 -1.89 -8.63
CA LEU A 48 9.40 -3.05 -8.58
C LEU A 48 8.80 -4.28 -9.28
N LEU A 49 7.49 -4.51 -9.17
CA LEU A 49 6.80 -5.58 -9.88
C LEU A 49 6.84 -5.37 -11.40
N ASN A 50 6.66 -4.13 -11.85
CA ASN A 50 6.71 -3.77 -13.27
C ASN A 50 8.14 -3.84 -13.84
N GLU A 51 9.16 -3.45 -13.06
CA GLU A 51 10.57 -3.64 -13.41
C GLU A 51 10.90 -5.12 -13.57
N LYS A 52 10.43 -5.97 -12.64
CA LYS A 52 10.59 -7.42 -12.69
C LYS A 52 9.85 -8.10 -13.83
N SER A 53 8.76 -7.52 -14.33
CA SER A 53 8.04 -8.07 -15.49
C SER A 53 8.63 -7.62 -16.83
N ARG A 54 9.43 -6.56 -16.84
CA ARG A 54 10.09 -6.02 -18.04
C ARG A 54 11.50 -6.59 -18.25
N ALA A 55 12.13 -7.08 -17.18
CA ALA A 55 13.39 -7.83 -17.21
C ALA A 55 13.13 -9.30 -17.54
#